data_AF-A0A381VIN6-F1
#
_entry.id   AF-A0A381VIN6-F1
#
_cell.length_a   1.000
_cell.length_b   1.000
_cell.length_c   1.000
_cell.angle_alpha   90.00
_cell.angle_beta   90.00
_cell.angle_gamma   90.00
#
_symmetry.space_group_name_H-M   'P 1'
#
loop_
_entity.id
_entity.type
_entity.pdbx_description
1 polymer ?
#
loop_
_entity_poly.entity_id
_entity_poly.type
_entity_poly.pdbx_seq_one_letter_code
_entity_poly.pdbx_strand_id
1 'polypeptide(L)'
;MRNITFDEDQVLEKIAETPREQKPCFDWAGALGDNRFEVPKVRIDDGAGDRDFEIAEVAEVIGEALTDLMISREEKEIYTDKNRELVVESTRSVADKLVERATDDENNDSGRLTYGELYRVIEKVLVENDAYDVAKSLVFS
;
A
#
# COMPACT_ATOMS: atom_id res chain seq x y z
N MET A 1 6.33 -16.97 -28.01
CA MET A 1 5.55 -16.17 -27.04
C MET A 1 6.54 -15.79 -25.96
N ARG A 2 6.89 -14.50 -25.82
CA ARG A 2 7.81 -14.07 -24.75
C ARG A 2 7.10 -14.23 -23.42
N ASN A 3 7.76 -14.78 -22.41
CA ASN A 3 7.26 -14.87 -21.03
C ASN A 3 7.33 -13.49 -20.38
N ILE A 4 6.60 -12.52 -20.93
CA ILE A 4 6.69 -11.09 -20.55
C ILE A 4 6.41 -10.93 -19.05
N THR A 5 5.49 -11.71 -18.49
CA THR A 5 5.17 -11.72 -17.06
C THR A 5 6.29 -12.28 -16.17
N PHE A 6 7.03 -13.30 -16.61
CA PHE A 6 8.11 -13.87 -15.79
C PHE A 6 9.37 -13.00 -15.78
N ASP A 7 9.69 -12.40 -16.94
CA ASP A 7 10.81 -11.47 -17.04
C ASP A 7 10.48 -10.18 -16.24
N GLU A 8 9.24 -9.68 -16.31
CA GLU A 8 8.76 -8.57 -15.46
C GLU A 8 8.86 -8.92 -13.97
N ASP A 9 8.43 -10.12 -13.56
CA ASP A 9 8.50 -10.56 -12.15
C ASP A 9 9.94 -10.59 -11.62
N GLN A 10 10.91 -11.07 -12.41
CA GLN A 10 12.33 -11.05 -12.01
C GLN A 10 12.89 -9.63 -11.89
N VAL A 11 12.41 -8.70 -12.72
CA VAL A 11 12.82 -7.31 -12.65
C VAL A 11 12.18 -6.66 -11.42
N LEU A 12 10.90 -6.93 -11.17
CA LEU A 12 10.16 -6.41 -10.02
C LEU A 12 10.78 -6.86 -8.70
N GLU A 13 11.12 -8.14 -8.57
CA GLU A 13 11.81 -8.69 -7.39
C GLU A 13 13.10 -7.91 -7.08
N LYS A 14 13.93 -7.65 -8.11
CA LYS A 14 15.16 -6.86 -7.96
C LYS A 14 14.91 -5.39 -7.57
N ILE A 15 13.83 -4.81 -8.08
CA ILE A 15 13.47 -3.41 -7.77
C ILE A 15 12.94 -3.30 -6.33
N ALA A 16 12.15 -4.28 -5.88
CA ALA A 16 11.67 -4.32 -4.50
C ALA A 16 12.84 -4.45 -3.51
N GLU A 17 13.86 -5.26 -3.83
CA GLU A 17 15.11 -5.36 -3.05
C GLU A 17 15.99 -4.09 -3.10
N THR A 18 15.76 -3.22 -4.08
CA THR A 18 16.55 -1.99 -4.24
C THR A 18 16.16 -0.97 -3.16
N PRO A 19 17.12 -0.42 -2.39
CA PRO A 19 16.82 0.55 -1.34
C PRO A 19 16.04 1.77 -1.85
N ARG A 20 15.09 2.26 -1.05
CA ARG A 20 14.20 3.37 -1.41
C ARG A 20 14.97 4.62 -1.87
N GLU A 21 16.14 4.88 -1.29
CA GLU A 21 16.97 6.05 -1.63
C GLU A 21 17.57 5.98 -3.04
N GLN A 22 17.58 4.81 -3.65
CA GLN A 22 18.05 4.58 -5.03
C GLN A 22 16.89 4.59 -6.04
N LYS A 23 15.65 4.74 -5.56
CA LYS A 23 14.43 4.79 -6.38
C LYS A 23 13.85 6.21 -6.40
N PRO A 24 13.10 6.60 -7.44
CA PRO A 24 12.33 7.84 -7.44
C PRO A 24 11.44 7.91 -6.19
N CYS A 25 11.57 9.01 -5.45
CA CYS A 25 10.72 9.27 -4.28
C CYS A 25 9.60 10.24 -4.69
N PHE A 26 8.36 9.84 -4.43
CA PHE A 26 7.18 10.68 -4.66
C PHE A 26 6.41 10.85 -3.35
N ASP A 27 5.70 11.97 -3.24
CA ASP A 27 4.87 12.30 -2.08
C ASP A 27 3.49 11.63 -2.23
N TRP A 28 3.44 10.32 -2.00
CA TRP A 28 2.19 9.55 -2.15
C TRP A 28 1.20 9.86 -1.04
N ALA A 29 1.66 10.09 0.19
CA ALA A 29 0.84 10.62 1.28
C ALA A 29 0.24 11.99 0.94
N GLY A 30 1.00 12.88 0.30
CA GLY A 30 0.54 14.18 -0.14
C GLY A 30 -0.60 14.11 -1.18
N ALA A 31 -0.69 13.01 -1.94
CA ALA A 31 -1.79 12.79 -2.88
C ALA A 31 -3.16 12.69 -2.19
N LEU A 32 -3.19 12.34 -0.89
CA LEU A 32 -4.42 12.35 -0.10
C LEU A 32 -4.98 13.78 0.08
N GLY A 33 -4.14 14.82 0.05
CA GLY A 33 -4.56 16.20 0.27
C GLY A 33 -5.37 16.36 1.58
N ASP A 34 -6.55 16.97 1.46
CA ASP A 34 -7.52 17.15 2.56
C ASP A 34 -8.37 15.89 2.81
N ASN A 35 -8.24 14.85 1.97
CA ASN A 35 -8.98 13.59 2.02
C ASN A 35 -8.42 12.64 3.09
N ARG A 36 -7.97 13.19 4.23
CA ARG A 36 -7.51 12.41 5.37
C ARG A 36 -8.74 11.89 6.10
N PHE A 37 -9.24 10.75 5.65
CA PHE A 37 -10.41 10.10 6.25
C PHE A 37 -10.19 9.87 7.74
N GLU A 38 -11.25 10.03 8.54
CA GLU A 38 -11.21 9.67 9.95
C GLU A 38 -11.15 8.14 10.06
N VAL A 39 -9.95 7.62 10.32
CA VAL A 39 -9.76 6.22 10.71
C VAL A 39 -9.78 6.11 12.24
N PRO A 40 -10.29 4.99 12.79
CA PRO A 40 -10.11 4.67 14.20
C PRO A 40 -8.63 4.75 14.56
N LYS A 41 -8.31 5.07 15.82
CA LYS A 41 -6.93 4.99 16.30
C LYS A 41 -6.48 3.53 16.26
N VAL A 42 -5.85 3.16 15.15
CA VAL A 42 -5.18 1.88 14.97
C VAL A 42 -3.80 2.02 15.62
N ARG A 43 -3.49 1.09 16.52
CA ARG A 43 -2.16 0.88 17.06
C ARG A 43 -1.49 -0.24 16.29
N ILE A 44 -0.30 0.03 15.77
CA ILE A 44 0.53 -0.98 15.15
C ILE A 44 1.56 -1.49 16.16
N ASP A 45 1.63 -2.81 16.30
CA ASP A 45 2.72 -3.48 17.00
C ASP A 45 3.86 -3.75 16.01
N ASP A 46 4.97 -3.05 16.21
CA ASP A 46 6.18 -3.14 15.38
C ASP A 46 7.27 -4.03 15.99
N GLY A 47 6.96 -4.73 17.09
CA GLY A 47 7.91 -5.54 17.87
C GLY A 47 8.79 -4.73 18.84
N ALA A 48 8.86 -3.41 18.70
CA ALA A 48 9.46 -2.49 19.69
C ALA A 48 8.39 -1.86 20.60
N GLY A 49 7.13 -1.87 20.19
CA GLY A 49 5.97 -1.52 21.00
C GLY A 49 4.78 -1.09 20.16
N ASP A 50 3.75 -0.57 20.85
CA ASP A 50 2.58 -0.01 20.17
C ASP A 50 2.86 1.43 19.77
N ARG A 51 2.60 1.76 18.50
CA ARG A 51 2.54 3.15 18.04
C ARG A 51 1.25 3.44 17.31
N ASP A 52 0.86 4.71 17.29
CA ASP A 52 -0.27 5.16 16.49
C ASP A 52 0.08 5.03 14.99
N PHE A 53 -0.89 4.56 14.21
CA PHE A 53 -0.79 4.40 12.77
C PHE A 53 -1.49 5.55 12.05
N GLU A 54 -0.83 6.12 11.04
CA GLU A 54 -1.42 7.14 10.19
C GLU A 54 -1.83 6.57 8.85
N ILE A 55 -3.02 6.92 8.36
CA ILE A 55 -3.50 6.47 7.04
C ILE A 55 -2.59 6.92 5.89
N ALA A 56 -1.81 8.00 6.11
CA ALA A 56 -0.76 8.44 5.19
C ALA A 56 0.28 7.34 4.91
N GLU A 57 0.56 6.47 5.88
CA GLU A 57 1.49 5.36 5.71
C GLU A 57 0.94 4.30 4.75
N VAL A 58 -0.38 4.09 4.70
CA VAL A 58 -1.00 3.20 3.69
C VAL A 58 -0.76 3.76 2.29
N ALA A 59 -0.94 5.07 2.11
CA ALA A 59 -0.72 5.71 0.81
C ALA A 59 0.75 5.59 0.37
N GLU A 60 1.70 5.75 1.30
CA GLU A 60 3.13 5.52 1.03
C GLU A 60 3.38 4.07 0.61
N VAL A 61 2.88 3.09 1.37
CA VAL A 61 3.07 1.66 1.08
C VAL A 61 2.50 1.27 -0.30
N ILE A 62 1.27 1.69 -0.62
CA ILE A 62 0.65 1.42 -1.92
C ILE A 62 1.42 2.15 -3.05
N GLY A 63 1.80 3.40 -2.80
CA GLY A 63 2.52 4.22 -3.76
C GLY A 63 3.93 3.71 -4.07
N GLU A 64 4.64 3.18 -3.07
CA GLU A 64 5.93 2.51 -3.24
C GLU A 64 5.79 1.24 -4.08
N ALA A 65 4.81 0.38 -3.78
CA ALA A 65 4.52 -0.79 -4.59
C ALA A 65 4.17 -0.41 -6.04
N LEU A 66 3.36 0.64 -6.23
CA LEU A 66 3.06 1.15 -7.58
C LEU A 66 4.32 1.69 -8.28
N THR A 67 5.21 2.36 -7.54
CA THR A 67 6.47 2.88 -8.09
C THR A 67 7.36 1.75 -8.57
N ASP A 68 7.51 0.70 -7.77
CA ASP A 68 8.30 -0.48 -8.12
C ASP A 68 7.76 -1.18 -9.36
N LEU A 69 6.43 -1.35 -9.44
CA LEU A 69 5.74 -1.88 -10.61
C LEU A 69 5.97 -1.02 -11.87
N MET A 70 5.91 0.30 -11.75
CA MET A 70 6.13 1.17 -12.92
C MET A 70 7.58 1.12 -13.40
N ILE A 71 8.55 1.05 -12.48
CA ILE A 71 9.97 0.89 -12.84
C ILE A 71 10.20 -0.46 -13.53
N SER A 72 9.57 -1.55 -13.07
CA SER A 72 9.73 -2.87 -13.67
C SER A 72 9.20 -2.94 -15.10
N ARG A 73 8.22 -2.09 -15.41
CA ARG A 73 7.63 -1.89 -16.74
C ARG A 73 8.36 -0.87 -17.61
N GLU A 74 9.48 -0.33 -17.13
CA GLU A 74 10.24 0.73 -17.79
C GLU A 74 9.42 2.03 -18.01
N GLU A 75 8.37 2.25 -17.22
CA GLU A 75 7.53 3.44 -17.30
C GLU A 75 8.23 4.65 -16.68
N LYS A 76 8.17 5.79 -17.39
CA LYS A 76 8.88 7.03 -17.00
C LYS A 76 7.98 8.04 -16.29
N GLU A 77 6.69 8.01 -16.59
CA GLU A 77 5.69 8.90 -15.99
C GLU A 77 4.94 8.15 -14.87
N ILE A 78 5.53 8.16 -13.67
CA ILE A 78 5.02 7.39 -12.54
C ILE A 78 4.01 8.20 -11.72
N TYR A 79 4.32 9.46 -11.40
CA TYR A 79 3.50 10.28 -10.50
C TYR A 79 2.40 11.07 -11.25
N THR A 80 1.59 10.34 -12.01
CA THR A 80 0.51 10.89 -12.85
C THR A 80 -0.80 11.04 -12.07
N ASP A 81 -1.75 11.82 -12.60
CA ASP A 81 -3.07 12.01 -11.99
C ASP A 81 -3.78 10.67 -11.78
N LYS A 82 -3.73 9.80 -12.79
CA LYS A 82 -4.30 8.44 -12.74
C LYS A 82 -3.68 7.60 -11.62
N ASN A 83 -2.36 7.61 -11.50
CA ASN A 83 -1.67 6.80 -10.49
C ASN A 83 -1.92 7.34 -9.07
N ARG A 84 -1.98 8.66 -8.91
CA ARG A 84 -2.37 9.28 -7.63
C ARG A 84 -3.81 8.95 -7.26
N GLU A 85 -4.74 8.98 -8.21
CA GLU A 85 -6.14 8.59 -8.00
C GLU A 85 -6.25 7.14 -7.52
N LEU A 86 -5.53 6.21 -8.17
CA LEU A 86 -5.48 4.80 -7.73
C LEU A 86 -5.00 4.65 -6.28
N VAL A 87 -3.93 5.35 -5.89
CA VAL A 87 -3.40 5.33 -4.52
C VAL A 87 -4.42 5.89 -3.54
N VAL A 88 -5.06 7.02 -3.86
CA VAL A 88 -6.08 7.66 -3.02
C VAL A 88 -7.30 6.77 -2.84
N GLU A 89 -7.83 6.19 -3.91
CA GLU A 89 -9.00 5.31 -3.86
C GLU A 89 -8.69 4.03 -3.07
N SER A 90 -7.55 3.40 -3.32
CA SER A 90 -7.13 2.21 -2.58
C SER A 90 -6.91 2.51 -1.10
N THR A 91 -6.30 3.65 -0.78
CA THR A 91 -6.12 4.10 0.61
C THR A 91 -7.46 4.34 1.31
N ARG A 92 -8.44 4.95 0.62
CA ARG A 92 -9.81 5.12 1.13
C ARG A 92 -10.45 3.76 1.42
N SER A 93 -10.36 2.82 0.49
CA SER A 93 -10.92 1.47 0.67
C SER A 93 -10.27 0.73 1.86
N VAL A 94 -8.95 0.91 2.08
CA VAL A 94 -8.28 0.38 3.28
C VAL A 94 -8.82 1.04 4.55
N ALA A 95 -8.97 2.37 4.56
CA ALA A 95 -9.56 3.09 5.69
C ALA A 95 -10.96 2.55 6.03
N ASP A 96 -11.82 2.35 5.03
CA ASP A 96 -13.17 1.80 5.21
C ASP A 96 -13.11 0.38 5.83
N LYS A 97 -12.20 -0.48 5.35
CA LYS A 97 -12.01 -1.83 5.92
C LYS A 97 -11.52 -1.82 7.36
N LEU A 98 -10.67 -0.86 7.73
CA LEU A 98 -10.19 -0.70 9.10
C LEU A 98 -11.32 -0.20 10.03
N VAL A 99 -12.19 0.69 9.54
CA VAL A 99 -13.40 1.13 10.25
C VAL A 99 -14.35 -0.04 10.48
N GLU A 100 -14.70 -0.78 9.43
CA GLU A 100 -15.58 -1.96 9.51
C GLU A 100 -15.06 -2.98 10.53
N ARG A 101 -13.75 -3.28 10.49
CA ARG A 101 -13.13 -4.19 11.44
C ARG A 101 -13.22 -3.70 12.88
N ALA A 102 -12.98 -2.41 13.11
CA ALA A 102 -13.03 -1.83 14.46
C ALA A 102 -14.45 -1.85 15.05
N THR A 103 -15.48 -1.77 14.20
CA THR A 103 -16.89 -1.84 14.65
C THR A 103 -17.39 -3.26 14.91
N ASP A 104 -16.83 -4.26 14.23
CA ASP A 104 -17.26 -5.66 14.32
C ASP A 104 -16.62 -6.44 15.50
N ASP A 105 -15.57 -5.89 16.12
CA ASP A 105 -14.79 -6.59 17.14
C ASP A 105 -15.43 -6.52 18.54
N GLU A 106 -16.31 -7.48 18.87
CA GLU A 106 -16.97 -7.64 20.18
C GLU A 106 -16.01 -7.87 21.36
N ASN A 107 -14.72 -8.19 21.12
CA ASN A 107 -13.77 -8.64 22.15
C ASN A 107 -12.85 -7.56 22.75
N ASN A 108 -13.07 -6.27 22.43
CA ASN A 108 -12.40 -5.15 23.11
C ASN A 108 -10.86 -5.05 22.89
N ASP A 109 -10.32 -5.70 21.86
CA ASP A 109 -8.95 -5.47 21.33
C ASP A 109 -8.97 -4.65 20.02
N SER A 110 -10.05 -3.90 19.84
CA SER A 110 -10.64 -3.34 18.61
C SER A 110 -9.79 -2.32 17.83
N GLY A 111 -8.50 -2.22 18.12
CA GLY A 111 -7.62 -1.24 17.49
C GLY A 111 -6.16 -1.65 17.39
N ARG A 112 -5.74 -2.84 17.86
CA ARG A 112 -4.37 -3.31 17.62
C ARG A 112 -4.30 -4.13 16.33
N LEU A 113 -3.32 -3.81 15.50
CA LEU A 113 -2.94 -4.58 14.33
C LEU A 113 -1.44 -4.81 14.36
N THR A 114 -0.99 -5.95 13.90
CA THR A 114 0.42 -6.14 13.51
C THR A 114 0.63 -5.57 12.11
N TYR A 115 1.88 -5.25 11.76
CA TYR A 115 2.22 -4.86 10.38
C TYR A 115 1.77 -5.91 9.35
N GLY A 116 1.94 -7.20 9.66
CA GLY A 116 1.51 -8.28 8.77
C GLY A 116 0.00 -8.31 8.54
N GLU A 117 -0.80 -7.96 9.56
CA GLU A 117 -2.26 -7.85 9.39
C GLU A 117 -2.65 -6.63 8.57
N LEU A 118 -1.99 -5.48 8.78
CA LEU A 118 -2.20 -4.29 7.96
C LEU A 118 -1.88 -4.58 6.48
N TYR A 119 -0.72 -5.19 6.18
CA TYR A 119 -0.34 -5.54 4.81
C TYR A 119 -1.36 -6.47 4.15
N ARG A 120 -1.92 -7.44 4.90
CA ARG A 120 -3.00 -8.31 4.39
C ARG A 120 -4.28 -7.54 4.07
N VAL A 121 -4.63 -6.52 4.87
CA VAL A 121 -5.78 -5.65 4.58
C VAL A 121 -5.52 -4.86 3.29
N ILE A 122 -4.31 -4.29 3.13
CA ILE A 122 -3.91 -3.55 1.94
C ILE A 122 -3.96 -4.46 0.70
N GLU A 123 -3.33 -5.63 0.76
CA GLU A 123 -3.32 -6.61 -0.34
C GLU A 123 -4.75 -7.00 -0.75
N LYS A 124 -5.60 -7.32 0.23
CA LYS A 124 -7.01 -7.67 -0.03
C LYS A 124 -7.75 -6.54 -0.74
N VAL A 125 -7.58 -5.30 -0.29
CA VAL A 125 -8.22 -4.13 -0.93
C VAL A 125 -7.72 -3.92 -2.35
N LEU A 126 -6.41 -4.03 -2.59
CA LEU A 126 -5.86 -3.90 -3.94
C LEU A 126 -6.42 -4.97 -4.88
N VAL A 127 -6.57 -6.21 -4.40
CA VAL A 127 -7.24 -7.30 -5.14
C VAL A 127 -8.71 -7.00 -5.40
N GLU A 128 -9.46 -6.51 -4.40
CA GLU A 128 -10.87 -6.14 -4.53
C GLU A 128 -11.10 -4.96 -5.49
N ASN A 129 -10.12 -4.06 -5.63
CA ASN A 129 -10.12 -2.92 -6.55
C ASN A 129 -9.53 -3.25 -7.93
N ASP A 130 -9.35 -4.53 -8.27
CA ASP A 130 -8.73 -5.01 -9.51
C ASP A 130 -7.29 -4.49 -9.77
N ALA A 131 -6.59 -4.02 -8.73
CA ALA A 131 -5.20 -3.57 -8.75
C ALA A 131 -4.20 -4.73 -8.51
N TYR A 132 -4.41 -5.86 -9.20
CA TYR A 132 -3.67 -7.12 -8.99
C TYR A 132 -2.16 -6.97 -9.11
N ASP A 133 -1.68 -6.20 -10.09
CA ASP A 133 -0.25 -6.03 -10.31
C ASP A 133 0.42 -5.21 -9.20
N VAL A 134 -0.32 -4.24 -8.62
CA VAL A 134 0.14 -3.46 -7.47
C VAL A 134 0.14 -4.32 -6.21
N ALA A 135 -0.91 -5.13 -6.02
CA ALA A 135 -0.96 -6.12 -4.94
C ALA A 135 0.22 -7.11 -5.02
N LYS A 136 0.53 -7.58 -6.23
CA LYS A 136 1.68 -8.47 -6.47
C LYS A 136 2.99 -7.77 -6.16
N SER A 137 3.16 -6.51 -6.57
CA SER A 137 4.35 -5.72 -6.23
C SER A 137 4.52 -5.56 -4.72
N LEU A 138 3.43 -5.31 -3.99
CA LEU A 138 3.45 -5.19 -2.53
C LEU A 138 3.96 -6.47 -1.84
N VAL A 139 3.68 -7.64 -2.40
CA VAL A 139 4.15 -8.93 -1.86
C VAL A 139 5.66 -9.10 -2.00
N PHE A 140 6.29 -8.42 -2.97
CA PHE A 140 7.75 -8.41 -3.12
C PHE A 140 8.45 -7.38 -2.22
N SER A 141 7.72 -6.39 -1.69
CA SER A 141 8.23 -5.27 -0.89
C SER A 141 8.50 -5.61 0.58
#